data_AF-A0A2E9LZ30-F1
#
_entry.id   AF-A0A2E9LZ30-F1
#
_cell.length_a   1.000
_cell.length_b   1.000
_cell.length_c   1.000
_cell.angle_alpha   90.00
_cell.angle_beta   90.00
_cell.angle_gamma   90.00
#
_symmetry.space_group_name_H-M   'P 1'
#
loop_
_entity.id
_entity.type
_entity.pdbx_description
1 polymer ?
#
loop_
_entity_poly.entity_id
_entity_poly.type
_entity_poly.pdbx_seq_one_letter_code
_entity_poly.pdbx_strand_id
1 'polypeptide(L)'
;MDELLPLDRWILGQAESLQGEIRTAYDDYQFHHVYHRLHNFCSGELGGFYLDIIKDRQYTTGADSLPRRSAQTALFHLAEALCRWIAPILSFTAEEIWENLPGTRGASVFLSQWYDGLPRSGDSEERAFWSEMMGVRQQVNKALELARAQGALKGSLDASVTLFAEPALAARLRSLREELRFVLITSEARVADWSEAPEGAMDAEDMPLRVVAEASGSEKCERCWHRREDVGTHAAHPTLCGRCVTNIDGDGEVRQFA
;
A
#
# COMPACT_ATOMS: atom_id res chain seq x y z
N MET A 1 17.29 -3.21 7.25
CA MET A 1 16.60 -2.20 6.40
C MET A 1 16.90 -2.40 4.92
N ASP A 2 18.07 -2.94 4.55
CA ASP A 2 18.46 -3.12 3.15
C ASP A 2 17.61 -4.16 2.38
N GLU A 3 17.00 -5.10 3.10
CA GLU A 3 16.10 -6.13 2.54
C GLU A 3 14.63 -5.70 2.48
N LEU A 4 14.30 -4.48 2.92
CA LEU A 4 12.93 -4.00 2.86
C LEU A 4 12.48 -3.88 1.42
N LEU A 5 11.23 -4.26 1.14
CA LEU A 5 10.62 -4.04 -0.16
C LEU A 5 10.45 -2.54 -0.43
N PRO A 6 10.53 -2.12 -1.71
CA PRO A 6 10.45 -0.71 -2.11
C PRO A 6 9.25 0.05 -1.52
N LEU A 7 8.06 -0.56 -1.45
CA LEU A 7 6.88 0.10 -0.85
C LEU A 7 7.08 0.39 0.65
N ASP A 8 7.76 -0.50 1.38
CA ASP A 8 8.06 -0.35 2.81
C ASP A 8 9.13 0.71 3.05
N ARG A 9 10.17 0.73 2.22
CA ARG A 9 11.20 1.77 2.27
C ARG A 9 10.62 3.14 1.99
N TRP A 10 9.74 3.22 1.00
CA TRP A 10 9.07 4.46 0.65
C TRP A 10 8.27 5.04 1.81
N ILE A 11 7.40 4.25 2.45
CA ILE A 11 6.57 4.79 3.55
C ILE A 11 7.41 5.22 4.75
N LEU A 12 8.54 4.53 5.01
CA LEU A 12 9.49 4.94 6.04
C LEU A 12 10.21 6.23 5.69
N GLY A 13 10.56 6.43 4.41
CA GLY A 13 11.09 7.70 3.92
C GLY A 13 10.10 8.85 4.02
N GLN A 14 8.81 8.59 3.78
CA GLN A 14 7.74 9.58 3.99
C GLN A 14 7.63 9.94 5.49
N ALA A 15 7.69 8.94 6.38
CA ALA A 15 7.69 9.15 7.82
C ALA A 15 8.92 9.94 8.31
N GLU A 16 10.11 9.73 7.73
CA GLU A 16 11.31 10.49 8.07
C GLU A 16 11.17 11.96 7.70
N SER A 17 10.70 12.25 6.48
CA SER A 17 10.40 13.62 6.05
C SER A 17 9.37 14.28 6.96
N LEU A 18 8.30 13.56 7.29
CA LEU A 18 7.24 14.04 8.18
C LEU A 18 7.76 14.34 9.59
N GLN A 19 8.64 13.51 10.16
CA GLN A 19 9.24 13.81 11.46
C GLN A 19 10.00 15.13 11.45
N GLY A 20 10.72 15.43 10.36
CA GLY A 20 11.42 16.70 10.19
C GLY A 20 10.47 17.91 10.18
N GLU A 21 9.35 17.78 9.46
CA GLU A 21 8.29 18.80 9.40
C GLU A 21 7.64 19.00 10.78
N ILE A 22 7.27 17.90 11.46
CA ILE A 22 6.65 17.91 12.79
C ILE A 22 7.58 18.55 13.82
N ARG A 23 8.87 18.20 13.79
CA ARG A 23 9.86 18.78 14.71
C ARG A 23 9.94 20.29 14.55
N THR A 24 10.08 20.77 13.31
CA THR A 24 10.09 22.21 13.01
C THR A 24 8.80 22.89 13.49
N ALA A 25 7.65 22.28 13.21
CA ALA A 25 6.37 22.83 13.63
C ALA A 25 6.22 22.90 15.16
N TYR A 26 6.75 21.93 15.91
CA TYR A 26 6.79 22.01 17.38
C TYR A 26 7.75 23.10 17.87
N ASP A 27 8.95 23.21 17.29
CA ASP A 27 9.95 24.23 17.64
C ASP A 27 9.38 25.65 17.42
N ASP A 28 8.55 25.84 16.39
CA ASP A 28 7.89 27.10 16.03
C ASP A 28 6.49 27.28 16.66
N TYR A 29 6.09 26.41 17.60
CA TYR A 29 4.78 26.42 18.27
C TYR A 29 3.56 26.35 17.34
N GLN A 30 3.73 25.79 16.14
CA GLN A 30 2.69 25.62 15.12
C GLN A 30 1.92 24.29 15.29
N PHE A 31 1.27 24.09 16.43
CA PHE A 31 0.58 22.82 16.75
C PHE A 31 -0.50 22.41 15.73
N HIS A 32 -1.17 23.39 15.11
CA HIS A 32 -2.16 23.13 14.07
C HIS A 32 -1.52 22.52 12.81
N HIS A 33 -0.29 22.91 12.46
CA HIS A 33 0.45 22.27 11.37
C HIS A 33 0.80 20.82 11.73
N VAL A 34 1.22 20.53 12.96
CA VAL A 34 1.46 19.16 13.42
C VAL A 34 0.20 18.29 13.22
N TYR A 35 -0.96 18.77 13.70
CA TYR A 35 -2.23 18.07 13.50
C TYR A 35 -2.53 17.79 12.03
N HIS A 36 -2.48 18.81 11.16
CA HIS A 36 -2.81 18.66 9.76
C HIS A 36 -1.86 17.70 9.04
N ARG A 37 -0.55 17.78 9.32
CA ARG A 37 0.45 16.91 8.71
C ARG A 37 0.27 15.45 9.13
N LEU A 38 0.06 15.20 10.43
CA LEU A 38 -0.24 13.86 10.95
C LEU A 38 -1.54 13.30 10.37
N HIS A 39 -2.61 14.09 10.33
CA HIS A 39 -3.90 13.67 9.81
C HIS A 39 -3.80 13.31 8.32
N ASN A 40 -3.15 14.14 7.52
CA ASN A 40 -2.95 13.89 6.09
C ASN A 40 -2.12 12.62 5.88
N PHE A 41 -1.02 12.44 6.61
CA PHE A 41 -0.19 11.23 6.51
C PHE A 41 -0.96 9.96 6.88
N CYS A 42 -1.75 10.01 7.95
CA CYS A 42 -2.55 8.86 8.38
C CYS A 42 -3.66 8.52 7.39
N SER A 43 -4.32 9.52 6.81
CA SER A 43 -5.46 9.32 5.90
C SER A 43 -5.04 9.02 4.47
N GLY A 44 -4.06 9.74 3.92
CA GLY A 44 -3.56 9.60 2.56
C GLY A 44 -2.59 8.43 2.42
N GLU A 45 -1.36 8.62 2.90
CA GLU A 45 -0.25 7.69 2.67
C GLU A 45 -0.44 6.36 3.42
N LEU A 46 -0.82 6.39 4.70
CA LEU A 46 -1.04 5.16 5.47
C LEU A 46 -2.36 4.49 5.09
N GLY A 47 -3.50 5.13 5.39
CA GLY A 47 -4.81 4.52 5.21
C GLY A 47 -5.21 4.35 3.74
N GLY A 48 -5.07 5.42 2.95
CA GLY A 48 -5.48 5.47 1.55
C GLY A 48 -4.56 4.74 0.59
N PHE A 49 -3.34 4.42 1.00
CA PHE A 49 -2.34 3.76 0.14
C PHE A 49 -1.69 2.54 0.79
N TYR A 50 -0.74 2.75 1.70
CA TYR A 50 0.19 1.73 2.18
C TYR A 50 -0.49 0.56 2.91
N LEU A 51 -1.26 0.86 3.97
CA LEU A 51 -1.86 -0.16 4.84
C LEU A 51 -2.82 -1.07 4.09
N ASP A 52 -3.52 -0.54 3.10
CA ASP A 52 -4.49 -1.30 2.32
C ASP A 52 -3.81 -2.28 1.36
N ILE A 53 -2.72 -1.87 0.71
CA ILE A 53 -1.92 -2.71 -0.18
C ILE A 53 -1.28 -3.88 0.58
N ILE A 54 -0.65 -3.60 1.73
CA ILE A 54 0.10 -4.62 2.46
C ILE A 54 -0.79 -5.67 3.17
N LYS A 55 -2.11 -5.46 3.27
CA LYS A 55 -3.06 -6.45 3.86
C LYS A 55 -2.95 -7.80 3.18
N ASP A 56 -2.90 -7.82 1.85
CA ASP A 56 -2.82 -9.05 1.07
C ASP A 56 -1.63 -9.90 1.52
N ARG A 57 -0.41 -9.34 1.49
CA ARG A 57 0.77 -10.10 1.89
C ARG A 57 0.83 -10.39 3.39
N GLN A 58 0.36 -9.47 4.24
CA GLN A 58 0.34 -9.72 5.70
C GLN A 58 -0.55 -10.91 6.09
N TYR A 59 -1.67 -11.09 5.38
CA TYR A 59 -2.64 -12.14 5.69
C TYR A 59 -2.42 -13.43 4.92
N THR A 60 -1.80 -13.36 3.73
CA THR A 60 -1.71 -14.51 2.83
C THR A 60 -0.32 -15.14 2.75
N THR A 61 0.77 -14.43 3.06
CA THR A 61 2.13 -15.01 2.98
C THR A 61 2.54 -15.71 4.28
N GLY A 62 3.56 -16.57 4.19
CA GLY A 62 4.11 -17.29 5.34
C GLY A 62 4.59 -16.35 6.45
N ALA A 63 4.52 -16.81 7.71
CA ALA A 63 4.82 -16.00 8.89
C ALA A 63 6.24 -15.40 8.88
N ASP A 64 7.22 -16.16 8.38
CA ASP A 64 8.62 -15.77 8.30
C ASP A 64 9.06 -15.34 6.89
N SER A 65 8.11 -15.16 5.98
CA SER A 65 8.42 -14.74 4.61
C SER A 65 8.93 -13.30 4.56
N LEU A 66 9.87 -13.03 3.65
CA LEU A 66 10.42 -11.69 3.47
C LEU A 66 9.34 -10.61 3.21
N PRO A 67 8.33 -10.81 2.34
CA PRO A 67 7.28 -9.82 2.13
C PRO A 67 6.51 -9.45 3.42
N ARG A 68 6.22 -10.43 4.28
CA ARG A 68 5.55 -10.17 5.56
C ARG A 68 6.47 -9.47 6.56
N ARG A 69 7.70 -9.96 6.71
CA ARG A 69 8.68 -9.40 7.64
C ARG A 69 9.08 -7.97 7.26
N SER A 70 9.14 -7.68 5.97
CA SER A 70 9.35 -6.32 5.45
C SER A 70 8.24 -5.36 5.91
N ALA A 71 6.98 -5.74 5.69
CA ALA A 71 5.81 -4.95 6.13
C ALA A 71 5.79 -4.74 7.66
N GLN A 72 6.02 -5.81 8.42
CA GLN A 72 6.02 -5.75 9.89
C GLN A 72 7.15 -4.87 10.43
N THR A 73 8.31 -4.90 9.80
CA THR A 73 9.45 -4.04 10.15
C THR A 73 9.07 -2.56 9.94
N ALA A 74 8.51 -2.22 8.78
CA ALA A 74 8.07 -0.86 8.51
C ALA A 74 6.94 -0.41 9.46
N LEU A 75 5.94 -1.26 9.71
CA LEU A 75 4.87 -0.97 10.67
C LEU A 75 5.39 -0.72 12.09
N PHE A 76 6.40 -1.47 12.53
CA PHE A 76 7.03 -1.27 13.83
C PHE A 76 7.68 0.13 13.94
N HIS A 77 8.50 0.49 12.95
CA HIS A 77 9.13 1.82 12.90
C HIS A 77 8.11 2.96 12.80
N LEU A 78 7.05 2.78 12.00
CA LEU A 78 5.95 3.76 11.89
C LEU A 78 5.22 3.94 13.22
N ALA A 79 4.93 2.85 13.94
CA ALA A 79 4.22 2.90 15.20
C ALA A 79 5.07 3.54 16.31
N GLU A 80 6.37 3.23 16.36
CA GLU A 80 7.33 3.90 17.24
C GLU A 80 7.36 5.41 17.00
N ALA A 81 7.48 5.83 15.73
CA ALA A 81 7.54 7.25 15.38
C ALA A 81 6.22 7.97 15.72
N LEU A 82 5.09 7.43 15.26
CA LEU A 82 3.77 8.00 15.46
C LEU A 82 3.44 8.17 16.95
N CYS A 83 3.71 7.16 17.78
CA CYS A 83 3.47 7.20 19.22
C CYS A 83 4.15 8.40 19.89
N ARG A 84 5.39 8.73 19.47
CA ARG A 84 6.13 9.88 20.00
C ARG A 84 5.62 11.20 19.44
N TRP A 85 5.29 11.24 18.14
CA TRP A 85 4.80 12.46 17.50
C TRP A 85 3.48 12.95 18.09
N ILE A 86 2.58 12.03 18.45
CA ILE A 86 1.27 12.39 18.99
C ILE A 86 1.30 12.68 20.50
N ALA A 87 2.34 12.27 21.23
CA ALA A 87 2.39 12.38 22.69
C ALA A 87 2.10 13.79 23.25
N PRO A 88 2.58 14.89 22.64
CA PRO A 88 2.28 16.24 23.11
C PRO A 88 0.82 16.70 22.91
N ILE A 89 0.02 15.99 22.10
CA ILE A 89 -1.36 16.35 21.74
C ILE A 89 -2.36 15.32 22.29
N LEU A 90 -2.06 14.03 22.13
CA LEU A 90 -2.91 12.89 22.48
C LEU A 90 -2.25 12.07 23.59
N SER A 91 -1.94 12.71 24.72
CA SER A 91 -1.08 12.17 25.78
C SER A 91 -1.52 10.79 26.29
N PHE A 92 -2.80 10.60 26.64
CA PHE A 92 -3.29 9.32 27.12
C PHE A 92 -3.22 8.21 26.06
N THR A 93 -3.61 8.52 24.83
CA THR A 93 -3.56 7.57 23.72
C THR A 93 -2.13 7.19 23.36
N ALA A 94 -1.20 8.14 23.40
CA ALA A 94 0.22 7.87 23.18
C ALA A 94 0.77 6.93 24.24
N GLU A 95 0.43 7.15 25.52
CA GLU A 95 0.88 6.27 26.60
C GLU A 95 0.28 4.86 26.48
N GLU A 96 -1.00 4.74 26.14
CA GLU A 96 -1.65 3.44 25.91
C GLU A 96 -0.99 2.69 24.73
N ILE A 97 -0.70 3.39 23.62
CA ILE A 97 0.07 2.80 22.51
C ILE A 97 1.44 2.35 23.00
N TRP A 98 2.14 3.21 23.75
CA TRP A 98 3.46 2.91 24.29
C TRP A 98 3.48 1.65 25.15
N GLU A 99 2.47 1.42 25.99
CA GLU A 99 2.33 0.21 26.79
C GLU A 99 2.09 -1.06 25.95
N ASN A 100 1.48 -0.91 24.76
CA ASN A 100 1.02 -2.03 23.92
C ASN A 100 1.85 -2.29 22.65
N LEU A 101 2.84 -1.44 22.33
CA LEU A 101 3.82 -1.75 21.28
C LEU A 101 4.56 -3.08 21.58
N PRO A 102 5.33 -3.67 20.66
CA PRO A 102 6.22 -4.79 20.98
C PRO A 102 7.63 -4.31 21.37
N GLY A 103 8.41 -5.13 22.09
CA GLY A 103 9.81 -4.85 22.43
C GLY A 103 10.07 -4.21 23.80
N THR A 104 11.35 -4.08 24.17
CA THR A 104 11.75 -3.47 25.45
C THR A 104 11.57 -1.96 25.40
N ARG A 105 10.96 -1.37 26.44
CA ARG A 105 10.68 0.07 26.49
C ARG A 105 10.95 0.70 27.85
N GLY A 106 11.14 2.01 27.82
CA GLY A 106 11.16 2.85 29.02
C GLY A 106 9.78 2.96 29.65
N ALA A 107 9.71 3.51 30.87
CA ALA A 107 8.49 3.54 31.67
C ALA A 107 7.31 4.30 31.04
N SER A 108 7.59 5.26 30.15
CA SER A 108 6.58 6.14 29.57
C SER A 108 7.08 6.76 28.27
N VAL A 109 6.18 7.07 27.32
CA VAL A 109 6.53 7.80 26.10
C VAL A 109 7.02 9.21 26.41
N PHE A 110 6.56 9.81 27.51
CA PHE A 110 6.97 11.16 27.94
C PHE A 110 8.42 11.23 28.41
N LEU A 111 9.06 10.08 28.65
CA LEU A 111 10.48 9.97 29.01
C LEU A 111 11.35 9.57 27.81
N SER A 112 10.75 9.47 26.62
CA SER A 112 11.44 9.14 25.38
C SER A 112 11.82 10.39 24.59
N GLN A 113 12.75 10.24 23.65
CA GLN A 113 13.13 11.27 22.69
C GLN A 113 12.43 11.02 21.34
N TRP A 114 12.70 11.88 20.36
CA TRP A 114 12.34 11.64 18.96
C TRP A 114 12.76 10.24 18.50
N TYR A 115 12.11 9.73 17.45
CA TYR A 115 12.43 8.40 16.97
C TYR A 115 13.60 8.43 15.98
N ASP A 116 14.69 7.78 16.36
CA ASP A 116 15.95 7.79 15.59
C ASP A 116 16.05 6.61 14.62
N GLY A 117 15.08 5.69 14.65
CA GLY A 117 15.10 4.44 13.89
C GLY A 117 14.56 4.53 12.47
N LEU A 118 14.09 5.70 12.02
CA LEU A 118 13.65 5.89 10.64
C LEU A 118 14.87 5.91 9.72
N PRO A 119 14.86 5.16 8.60
CA PRO A 119 15.89 5.28 7.60
C PRO A 119 15.88 6.71 7.05
N ARG A 120 17.06 7.24 6.72
CA ARG A 120 17.15 8.47 5.92
C ARG A 120 16.34 8.28 4.65
N SER A 121 15.60 9.32 4.25
CA SER A 121 14.79 9.31 3.04
C SER A 121 15.55 8.69 1.86
N GLY A 122 14.93 7.69 1.25
CA GLY A 122 15.49 6.96 0.12
C GLY A 122 15.67 7.82 -1.13
N ASP A 123 16.14 7.18 -2.20
CA ASP A 123 16.32 7.77 -3.52
C ASP A 123 15.10 8.64 -3.90
N SER A 124 15.36 9.87 -4.35
CA SER A 124 14.33 10.79 -4.86
C SER A 124 13.48 10.14 -5.95
N GLU A 125 14.06 9.24 -6.74
CA GLU A 125 13.36 8.52 -7.80
C GLU A 125 12.33 7.53 -7.25
N GLU A 126 12.65 6.78 -6.18
CA GLU A 126 11.71 5.84 -5.56
C GLU A 126 10.52 6.60 -4.95
N ARG A 127 10.77 7.76 -4.32
CA ARG A 127 9.70 8.63 -3.81
C ARG A 127 8.79 9.17 -4.90
N ALA A 128 9.38 9.66 -5.99
CA ALA A 128 8.62 10.13 -7.14
C ALA A 128 7.78 8.99 -7.75
N PHE A 129 8.36 7.80 -7.89
CA PHE A 129 7.68 6.61 -8.41
C PHE A 129 6.43 6.25 -7.59
N TRP A 130 6.56 6.09 -6.27
CA TRP A 130 5.41 5.71 -5.44
C TRP A 130 4.38 6.82 -5.30
N SER A 131 4.78 8.08 -5.37
CA SER A 131 3.85 9.21 -5.44
C SER A 131 3.02 9.18 -6.72
N GLU A 132 3.64 8.85 -7.86
CA GLU A 132 2.94 8.64 -9.13
C GLU A 132 1.99 7.42 -9.04
N MET A 133 2.43 6.30 -8.46
CA MET A 133 1.59 5.10 -8.27
C MET A 133 0.39 5.36 -7.35
N MET A 134 0.55 6.21 -6.33
CA MET A 134 -0.56 6.66 -5.49
C MET A 134 -1.57 7.49 -6.32
N GLY A 135 -1.09 8.38 -7.19
CA GLY A 135 -1.93 9.11 -8.15
C GLY A 135 -2.68 8.18 -9.11
N VAL A 136 -1.99 7.19 -9.70
CA VAL A 136 -2.60 6.16 -10.55
C VAL A 136 -3.71 5.42 -9.78
N ARG A 137 -3.43 4.98 -8.54
CA ARG A 137 -4.40 4.26 -7.71
C ARG A 137 -5.66 5.10 -7.45
N GLN A 138 -5.53 6.40 -7.23
CA GLN A 138 -6.68 7.30 -7.07
C GLN A 138 -7.57 7.32 -8.33
N GLN A 139 -6.97 7.38 -9.52
CA GLN A 139 -7.71 7.34 -10.78
C GLN A 139 -8.39 5.97 -10.98
N VAL A 140 -7.69 4.87 -10.67
CA VAL A 140 -8.30 3.53 -10.72
C VAL A 140 -9.45 3.39 -9.75
N ASN A 141 -9.34 3.93 -8.53
CA ASN A 141 -10.44 3.93 -7.56
C ASN A 141 -11.66 4.68 -8.11
N LYS A 142 -11.49 5.82 -8.80
CA LYS A 142 -12.60 6.53 -9.46
C LYS A 142 -13.29 5.67 -10.51
N ALA A 143 -12.53 4.97 -11.36
CA ALA A 143 -13.08 4.07 -12.36
C ALA A 143 -13.85 2.90 -11.72
N LEU A 144 -13.31 2.33 -10.63
CA LEU A 144 -13.96 1.26 -9.86
C LEU A 144 -15.26 1.74 -9.22
N GLU A 145 -15.29 2.95 -8.64
CA GLU A 145 -16.52 3.54 -8.08
C GLU A 145 -17.57 3.79 -9.16
N LEU A 146 -17.19 4.27 -10.34
CA LEU A 146 -18.10 4.44 -11.46
C LEU A 146 -18.74 3.10 -11.88
N ALA A 147 -17.93 2.05 -12.00
CA ALA A 147 -18.41 0.71 -12.33
C ALA A 147 -19.30 0.11 -11.21
N ARG A 148 -19.03 0.39 -9.93
CA ARG A 148 -19.90 0.02 -8.80
C ARG A 148 -21.25 0.74 -8.86
N ALA A 149 -21.23 2.05 -9.13
CA ALA A 149 -22.45 2.84 -9.24
C ALA A 149 -23.38 2.36 -10.38
N GLN A 150 -22.80 1.76 -11.43
CA GLN A 150 -23.53 1.14 -12.54
C GLN A 150 -23.96 -0.32 -12.26
N GLY A 151 -23.60 -0.88 -11.11
CA GLY A 151 -23.92 -2.25 -10.72
C GLY A 151 -23.04 -3.33 -11.37
N ALA A 152 -21.96 -2.96 -12.06
CA ALA A 152 -21.07 -3.90 -12.74
C ALA A 152 -20.10 -4.59 -11.77
N LEU A 153 -19.76 -3.96 -10.65
CA LEU A 153 -18.79 -4.46 -9.66
C LEU A 153 -19.34 -4.42 -8.23
N LYS A 154 -18.86 -5.33 -7.38
CA LYS A 154 -19.13 -5.33 -5.93
C LYS A 154 -17.92 -4.85 -5.12
N GLY A 155 -16.75 -5.47 -5.32
CA GLY A 155 -15.47 -5.06 -4.70
C GLY A 155 -14.38 -4.77 -5.73
N SER A 156 -13.27 -4.15 -5.30
CA SER A 156 -12.12 -3.91 -6.18
C SER A 156 -11.44 -5.21 -6.59
N LEU A 157 -11.39 -6.18 -5.67
CA LEU A 157 -10.90 -7.53 -5.94
C LEU A 157 -11.83 -8.33 -6.87
N ASP A 158 -13.02 -7.84 -7.20
CA ASP A 158 -13.83 -8.46 -8.25
C ASP A 158 -13.45 -7.95 -9.65
N ALA A 159 -12.55 -6.97 -9.76
CA ALA A 159 -12.26 -6.28 -11.01
C ALA A 159 -10.98 -6.77 -11.70
N SER A 160 -11.03 -6.76 -13.03
CA SER A 160 -9.87 -6.70 -13.92
C SER A 160 -9.78 -5.26 -14.46
N VAL A 161 -8.61 -4.63 -14.34
CA VAL A 161 -8.38 -3.25 -14.79
C VAL A 161 -7.38 -3.21 -15.93
N THR A 162 -7.69 -2.44 -16.97
CA THR A 162 -6.75 -2.11 -18.04
C THR A 162 -6.41 -0.63 -17.99
N LEU A 163 -5.11 -0.35 -17.86
CA LEU A 163 -4.53 0.99 -17.88
C LEU A 163 -3.97 1.26 -19.28
N PHE A 164 -4.51 2.27 -19.95
CA PHE A 164 -3.99 2.76 -21.23
C PHE A 164 -3.19 4.02 -20.96
N ALA A 165 -1.88 3.94 -21.11
CA ALA A 165 -0.98 5.01 -20.68
C ALA A 165 -0.04 5.44 -21.81
N GLU A 166 0.40 6.70 -21.76
CA GLU A 166 1.48 7.16 -22.63
C GLU A 166 2.81 6.43 -22.32
N PRO A 167 3.76 6.35 -23.27
CA PRO A 167 4.92 5.46 -23.17
C PRO A 167 5.73 5.57 -21.87
N ALA A 168 5.92 6.78 -21.35
CA ALA A 168 6.68 7.00 -20.12
C ALA A 168 5.99 6.39 -18.88
N LEU A 169 4.70 6.66 -18.69
CA LEU A 169 3.91 6.10 -17.60
C LEU A 169 3.70 4.59 -17.77
N ALA A 170 3.44 4.14 -19.01
CA ALA A 170 3.29 2.72 -19.32
C ALA A 170 4.54 1.91 -18.95
N ALA A 171 5.74 2.44 -19.21
CA ALA A 171 6.99 1.80 -18.81
C ALA A 171 7.13 1.66 -17.28
N ARG A 172 6.76 2.72 -16.53
CA ARG A 172 6.75 2.69 -15.06
C ARG A 172 5.75 1.68 -14.52
N LEU A 173 4.51 1.66 -15.02
CA LEU A 173 3.49 0.70 -14.62
C LEU A 173 3.90 -0.75 -14.92
N ARG A 174 4.45 -1.01 -16.12
CA ARG A 174 4.94 -2.34 -16.52
C ARG A 174 6.11 -2.82 -15.65
N SER A 175 6.88 -1.91 -15.04
CA SER A 175 7.98 -2.28 -14.14
C SER A 175 7.52 -3.05 -12.89
N LEU A 176 6.28 -2.82 -12.44
CA LEU A 176 5.65 -3.55 -11.32
C LEU A 176 5.22 -4.97 -11.69
N ARG A 177 5.18 -5.32 -12.98
CA ARG A 177 4.79 -6.65 -13.47
C ARG A 177 3.43 -7.09 -12.87
N GLU A 178 3.33 -8.36 -12.47
CA GLU A 178 2.19 -8.95 -11.77
C GLU A 178 1.85 -8.28 -10.44
N GLU A 179 2.78 -7.52 -9.82
CA GLU A 179 2.53 -6.85 -8.54
C GLU A 179 1.70 -5.57 -8.69
N LEU A 180 1.54 -5.06 -9.92
CA LEU A 180 0.67 -3.92 -10.20
C LEU A 180 -0.76 -4.14 -9.66
N ARG A 181 -1.31 -5.34 -9.80
CA ARG A 181 -2.65 -5.65 -9.27
C ARG A 181 -2.74 -5.50 -7.75
N PHE A 182 -1.64 -5.75 -7.02
CA PHE A 182 -1.61 -5.59 -5.57
C PHE A 182 -1.56 -4.12 -5.18
N VAL A 183 -0.81 -3.30 -5.92
CA VAL A 183 -0.80 -1.85 -5.75
C VAL A 183 -2.18 -1.24 -6.04
N LEU A 184 -2.89 -1.75 -7.04
CA LEU A 184 -4.23 -1.29 -7.41
C LEU A 184 -5.37 -1.94 -6.61
N ILE A 185 -5.07 -3.02 -5.88
CA ILE A 185 -6.04 -3.85 -5.13
C ILE A 185 -7.14 -4.38 -6.06
N THR A 186 -6.73 -4.97 -7.17
CA THR A 186 -7.58 -5.62 -8.17
C THR A 186 -7.15 -7.06 -8.39
N SER A 187 -8.01 -7.89 -8.99
CA SER A 187 -7.63 -9.26 -9.33
C SER A 187 -6.69 -9.36 -10.50
N GLU A 188 -6.76 -8.36 -11.39
CA GLU A 188 -5.91 -8.25 -12.56
C GLU A 188 -5.64 -6.78 -12.88
N ALA A 189 -4.44 -6.53 -13.41
CA ALA A 189 -4.05 -5.23 -13.91
C ALA A 189 -3.23 -5.42 -15.19
N ARG A 190 -3.68 -4.80 -16.29
CA ARG A 190 -3.02 -4.82 -17.59
C ARG A 190 -2.59 -3.41 -17.99
N VAL A 191 -1.48 -3.31 -18.72
CA VAL A 191 -0.98 -2.03 -19.25
C VAL A 191 -0.93 -2.09 -20.77
N ALA A 192 -1.83 -1.36 -21.41
CA ALA A 192 -1.95 -1.22 -22.86
C ALA A 192 -1.47 0.17 -23.31
N ASP A 193 -1.25 0.33 -24.62
CA ASP A 193 -0.78 1.60 -25.16
C ASP A 193 -1.94 2.61 -25.23
N TRP A 194 -1.65 3.89 -24.99
CA TRP A 194 -2.66 4.96 -24.98
C TRP A 194 -3.61 4.95 -26.18
N SER A 195 -3.08 4.68 -27.38
CA SER A 195 -3.85 4.64 -28.63
C SER A 195 -4.84 3.49 -28.73
N GLU A 196 -4.71 2.47 -27.89
CA GLU A 196 -5.59 1.29 -27.86
C GLU A 196 -6.81 1.48 -26.95
N ALA A 197 -6.91 2.63 -26.28
CA ALA A 197 -8.00 2.92 -25.37
C ALA A 197 -9.36 2.88 -26.11
N PRO A 198 -10.34 2.07 -25.64
CA PRO A 198 -11.64 2.00 -26.27
C PRO A 198 -12.47 3.26 -26.03
N GLU A 199 -13.50 3.45 -26.85
CA GLU A 199 -14.53 4.46 -26.60
C GLU A 199 -15.23 4.15 -25.26
N GLY A 200 -15.25 5.12 -24.35
CA GLY A 200 -15.80 4.95 -23.00
C GLY A 200 -14.78 4.62 -21.91
N ALA A 201 -13.49 4.47 -22.23
CA ALA A 201 -12.44 4.47 -21.21
C ALA A 201 -12.47 5.79 -20.41
N MET A 202 -12.34 5.71 -19.09
CA MET A 202 -12.35 6.90 -18.23
C MET A 202 -10.99 7.60 -18.33
N ASP A 203 -10.97 8.85 -18.78
CA ASP A 203 -9.77 9.69 -18.72
C ASP A 203 -9.43 10.03 -17.27
N ALA A 204 -8.15 9.85 -16.91
CA ALA A 204 -7.62 10.29 -15.64
C ALA A 204 -7.48 11.81 -15.59
N GLU A 205 -7.68 12.39 -14.42
CA GLU A 205 -7.37 13.79 -14.16
C GLU A 205 -5.85 13.98 -14.02
N ASP A 206 -5.31 15.01 -14.67
CA ASP A 206 -3.92 15.48 -14.55
C ASP A 206 -2.84 14.41 -14.79
N MET A 207 -3.16 13.35 -15.53
CA MET A 207 -2.23 12.26 -15.84
C MET A 207 -2.52 11.68 -17.23
N PRO A 208 -1.49 11.31 -18.03
CA PRO A 208 -1.68 10.65 -19.33
C PRO A 208 -2.07 9.18 -19.16
N LEU A 209 -3.21 8.95 -18.51
CA LEU A 209 -3.79 7.64 -18.21
C LEU A 209 -5.29 7.59 -18.56
N ARG A 210 -5.72 6.49 -19.17
CA ARG A 210 -7.12 6.10 -19.29
C ARG A 210 -7.33 4.76 -18.61
N VAL A 211 -8.49 4.59 -17.98
CA VAL A 211 -8.80 3.40 -17.18
C VAL A 211 -10.09 2.75 -17.64
N VAL A 212 -10.03 1.44 -17.83
CA VAL A 212 -11.20 0.58 -17.98
C VAL A 212 -11.20 -0.41 -16.81
N ALA A 213 -12.32 -0.51 -16.11
CA ALA A 213 -12.52 -1.43 -15.00
C ALA A 213 -13.74 -2.32 -15.28
N GLU A 214 -13.52 -3.63 -15.28
CA GLU A 214 -14.53 -4.61 -15.65
C GLU A 214 -14.60 -5.72 -14.60
N ALA A 215 -15.74 -6.40 -14.50
CA ALA A 215 -15.85 -7.58 -13.64
C ALA A 215 -14.98 -8.72 -14.19
N SER A 216 -14.14 -9.29 -13.32
CA SER A 216 -13.39 -10.49 -13.67
C SER A 216 -14.32 -11.68 -13.79
N GLY A 217 -14.20 -12.41 -14.91
CA GLY A 217 -14.94 -13.66 -15.14
C GLY A 217 -14.38 -14.88 -14.41
N SER A 218 -13.27 -14.72 -13.68
CA SER A 218 -12.63 -15.81 -12.95
C SER A 218 -13.31 -16.12 -11.61
N GLU A 219 -13.10 -17.35 -11.15
CA GLU A 219 -13.57 -17.81 -9.85
C GLU A 219 -12.80 -17.17 -8.69
N LYS A 220 -13.50 -16.92 -7.58
CA LYS A 220 -12.95 -16.25 -6.41
C LYS A 220 -12.17 -17.23 -5.53
N CYS A 221 -10.92 -16.92 -5.22
CA CYS A 221 -10.15 -17.62 -4.20
C CYS A 221 -10.68 -17.28 -2.80
N GLU A 222 -11.07 -18.28 -2.01
CA GLU A 222 -11.68 -18.04 -0.68
C GLU A 222 -10.70 -17.48 0.37
N ARG A 223 -9.38 -17.65 0.15
CA ARG A 223 -8.35 -17.17 1.09
C ARG A 223 -7.92 -15.73 0.83
N CYS A 224 -7.49 -15.41 -0.39
CA CYS A 224 -7.00 -14.07 -0.72
C CYS A 224 -8.03 -13.16 -1.40
N TRP A 225 -9.21 -13.70 -1.75
CA TRP A 225 -10.32 -13.01 -2.38
C TRP A 225 -10.08 -12.47 -3.80
N HIS A 226 -8.88 -12.64 -4.36
CA HIS A 226 -8.65 -12.44 -5.79
C HIS A 226 -9.42 -13.48 -6.62
N ARG A 227 -9.90 -13.06 -7.78
CA ARG A 227 -10.46 -13.87 -8.84
C ARG A 227 -9.34 -14.34 -9.75
N ARG A 228 -9.19 -15.66 -9.91
CA ARG A 228 -8.09 -16.26 -10.69
C ARG A 228 -8.58 -17.48 -11.46
N GLU A 229 -8.06 -17.65 -12.67
CA GLU A 229 -8.41 -18.74 -13.58
C GLU A 229 -7.99 -20.12 -13.04
N ASP A 230 -6.99 -20.16 -12.16
CA ASP A 230 -6.43 -21.39 -11.58
C ASP A 230 -7.18 -21.89 -10.33
N VAL A 231 -8.20 -21.17 -9.84
CA VAL A 231 -9.07 -21.66 -8.76
C VAL A 231 -9.81 -22.90 -9.24
N GLY A 232 -9.79 -23.98 -8.44
CA GLY A 232 -10.37 -25.27 -8.81
C GLY A 232 -9.41 -26.25 -9.46
N THR A 233 -8.19 -25.81 -9.82
CA THR A 233 -7.19 -26.70 -10.47
C THR A 233 -6.40 -27.56 -9.48
N HIS A 234 -6.37 -27.18 -8.19
CA HIS A 234 -5.63 -27.88 -7.14
C HIS A 234 -6.53 -28.81 -6.31
N ALA A 235 -6.39 -30.13 -6.50
CA ALA A 235 -7.28 -31.11 -5.85
C ALA A 235 -7.30 -31.05 -4.31
N ALA A 236 -6.18 -30.74 -3.66
CA ALA A 236 -6.09 -30.60 -2.20
C ALA A 236 -6.74 -29.31 -1.68
N HIS A 237 -6.85 -28.28 -2.53
CA HIS A 237 -7.33 -26.94 -2.20
C HIS A 237 -8.25 -26.40 -3.30
N PRO A 238 -9.44 -27.00 -3.50
CA PRO A 238 -10.28 -26.72 -4.67
C PRO A 238 -10.82 -25.29 -4.74
N THR A 239 -10.87 -24.56 -3.62
CA THR A 239 -11.37 -23.17 -3.58
C THR A 239 -10.25 -22.13 -3.56
N LEU A 240 -8.98 -22.55 -3.71
CA LEU A 240 -7.82 -21.68 -3.64
C LEU A 240 -7.11 -21.54 -4.99
N CYS A 241 -6.55 -20.36 -5.23
CA CYS A 241 -5.62 -20.15 -6.35
C CYS A 241 -4.23 -20.71 -6.02
N GLY A 242 -3.42 -20.98 -7.04
CA GLY A 242 -2.09 -21.60 -6.88
C GLY A 242 -1.15 -20.77 -6.02
N ARG A 243 -1.24 -19.44 -6.07
CA ARG A 243 -0.50 -18.53 -5.17
C ARG A 243 -0.80 -18.80 -3.69
N CYS A 244 -2.07 -19.00 -3.35
CA CYS A 244 -2.47 -19.30 -1.98
C CYS A 244 -2.01 -20.69 -1.55
N VAL A 245 -2.01 -21.67 -2.46
CA VAL A 245 -1.49 -23.02 -2.22
C VAL A 245 0.01 -22.97 -1.95
N THR A 246 0.79 -22.27 -2.78
CA THR A 246 2.24 -22.07 -2.56
C THR A 246 2.53 -21.40 -1.22
N ASN A 247 1.69 -20.47 -0.78
CA ASN A 247 1.83 -19.81 0.52
C ASN A 247 1.44 -20.68 1.74
N ILE A 248 0.72 -21.79 1.54
CA ILE A 248 0.32 -22.71 2.63
C ILE A 248 1.29 -23.89 2.69
N ASP A 249 1.51 -24.55 1.54
CA ASP A 249 2.19 -25.85 1.46
C ASP A 249 3.54 -25.80 0.73
N GLY A 250 3.89 -24.66 0.13
CA GLY A 250 5.11 -24.50 -0.67
C GLY A 250 6.10 -23.49 -0.06
N ASP A 251 7.04 -23.04 -0.89
CA ASP A 251 8.09 -22.09 -0.49
C ASP A 251 7.60 -20.65 -0.26
N GLY A 252 6.31 -20.38 -0.53
CA GLY A 252 5.73 -19.05 -0.50
C GLY A 252 5.99 -18.23 -1.76
N GLU A 253 5.21 -17.16 -1.94
CA GLU A 253 5.41 -16.21 -3.03
C GLU A 253 6.56 -15.24 -2.73
N VAL A 254 7.23 -14.79 -3.80
CA VAL A 254 8.25 -13.74 -3.75
C VAL A 254 7.62 -12.42 -4.19
N ARG A 255 7.87 -11.35 -3.42
CA ARG A 255 7.53 -9.97 -3.80
C ARG A 255 8.78 -9.15 -3.97
N GLN A 256 8.74 -8.22 -4.93
CA GLN A 256 9.85 -7.35 -5.29
C GLN A 256 9.53 -5.88 -5.02
N PHE A 257 8.24 -5.50 -4.97
CA PHE A 257 7.79 -4.12 -4.83
C PHE A 257 6.81 -3.94 -3.66
N ALA A 258 5.69 -4.67 -3.68
CA ALA A 258 4.51 -4.42 -2.86
C ALA A 258 3.93 -5.67 -2.18
#